data_AF-A0A351Y4H0-F1
#
_entry.id   AF-A0A351Y4H0-F1
#
_cell.length_a   1.000
_cell.length_b   1.000
_cell.length_c   1.000
_cell.angle_alpha   90.00
_cell.angle_beta   90.00
_cell.angle_gamma   90.00
#
_symmetry.space_group_name_H-M   'P 1'
#
loop_
_entity.id
_entity.type
_entity.pdbx_description
1 polymer ?
#
loop_
_entity_poly.entity_id
_entity_poly.type
_entity_poly.pdbx_seq_one_letter_code
_entity_poly.pdbx_strand_id
1 'polypeptide(L)'
;MLSSALKAYVNAIDDPYTIYMDTEQNSGFQEELKGSSDFEGIGAVISKKDYYIQIDEIIKGSPAFAAGLMMLDRVVMIGSGLTKGLDVNQAVSQIRGPK
;
A
#
# COMPACT_ATOMS: atom_id res chain seq x y z
N MET A 1 12.37 31.84 -16.53
CA MET A 1 12.61 33.09 -15.77
C MET A 1 11.64 33.22 -14.59
N LEU A 2 10.32 33.08 -14.77
CA LEU A 2 9.35 33.14 -13.67
C LEU A 2 9.51 32.00 -12.64
N SER A 3 9.69 30.76 -13.09
CA SER A 3 9.91 29.58 -12.24
C SER A 3 11.17 29.71 -11.36
N SER A 4 12.25 30.28 -11.91
CA SER A 4 13.49 30.52 -11.18
C SER A 4 13.33 31.56 -10.07
N ALA A 5 12.51 32.61 -10.31
CA ALA A 5 12.20 33.63 -9.31
C ALA A 5 11.34 33.07 -8.17
N LEU A 6 10.35 32.23 -8.48
CA LEU A 6 9.53 31.54 -7.48
C LEU A 6 10.35 30.58 -6.62
N LYS A 7 11.25 29.80 -7.25
CA LYS A 7 12.17 28.91 -6.54
C LYS A 7 13.09 29.68 -5.59
N ALA A 8 13.62 30.84 -6.01
CA ALA A 8 14.45 31.69 -5.16
C ALA A 8 13.66 32.29 -4.00
N TYR A 9 12.40 32.71 -4.24
CA TYR A 9 11.52 33.23 -3.19
C TYR A 9 11.18 32.16 -2.14
N VAL A 10 10.85 30.95 -2.58
CA VAL A 10 10.56 29.82 -1.68
C VAL A 10 11.80 29.40 -0.90
N ASN A 11 12.97 29.33 -1.53
CA ASN A 11 14.22 29.01 -0.84
C ASN A 11 14.65 30.08 0.19
N ALA A 12 14.12 31.31 0.09
CA ALA A 12 14.36 32.36 1.07
C ALA A 12 13.45 32.22 2.31
N ILE A 13 12.41 31.39 2.23
CA ILE A 13 11.68 30.90 3.39
C ILE A 13 12.60 29.84 4.01
N ASP A 14 13.16 30.12 5.19
CA ASP A 14 14.11 29.26 5.91
C ASP A 14 13.44 28.01 6.52
N ASP A 15 12.52 27.40 5.77
CA ASP A 15 11.79 26.19 6.11
C ASP A 15 12.27 25.03 5.22
N PRO A 16 12.99 24.03 5.79
CA PRO A 16 13.53 22.91 5.02
C PRO A 16 12.46 22.00 4.40
N TYR A 17 11.18 22.14 4.78
CA TYR A 17 10.08 21.35 4.25
C TYR A 17 9.35 22.02 3.08
N THR A 18 9.62 23.29 2.81
CA THR A 18 8.94 24.03 1.74
C THR A 18 9.84 24.11 0.51
N ILE A 19 9.41 23.49 -0.60
CA ILE A 19 10.12 23.54 -1.88
C ILE A 19 9.18 23.91 -3.03
N TYR A 20 9.72 24.63 -4.01
CA TYR A 20 9.03 24.88 -5.27
C TYR A 20 9.27 23.70 -6.23
N MET A 21 8.17 23.12 -6.73
CA MET A 21 8.19 22.07 -7.76
C MET A 21 7.61 22.63 -9.07
N ASP A 22 8.28 22.39 -10.19
CA ASP A 22 7.69 22.64 -11.50
C ASP A 22 6.67 21.55 -11.89
N THR A 23 6.04 21.67 -13.05
CA THR A 23 5.00 20.74 -13.51
C THR A 23 5.50 19.31 -13.66
N GLU A 24 6.75 19.10 -14.09
CA GLU A 24 7.34 17.79 -14.29
C GLU A 24 7.69 17.15 -12.93
N GLN A 25 8.34 17.93 -12.06
CA GLN A 25 8.65 17.53 -10.69
C GLN A 25 7.40 17.23 -9.86
N ASN A 26 6.36 18.06 -9.97
CA ASN A 26 5.10 17.83 -9.27
C ASN A 26 4.40 16.58 -9.82
N SER A 27 4.43 16.35 -11.14
CA SER A 27 3.83 15.13 -11.71
C SER A 27 4.55 13.87 -11.24
N GLY A 28 5.88 13.85 -11.26
CA GLY A 28 6.68 12.74 -10.74
C GLY A 28 6.49 12.52 -9.23
N PHE A 29 6.44 13.60 -8.45
CA PHE A 29 6.16 13.52 -7.01
C PHE A 29 4.74 12.97 -6.74
N GLN A 30 3.74 13.39 -7.52
CA GLN A 30 2.38 12.85 -7.41
C GLN A 30 2.32 11.37 -7.82
N GLU A 31 3.08 10.95 -8.82
CA GLU A 31 3.24 9.53 -9.17
C GLU A 31 3.94 8.74 -8.08
N GLU A 32 4.96 9.29 -7.41
CA GLU A 32 5.66 8.66 -6.29
C GLU A 32 4.75 8.51 -5.06
N LEU A 33 3.92 9.52 -4.77
CA LEU A 33 2.86 9.45 -3.76
C LEU A 33 1.78 8.42 -4.13
N LYS A 34 1.40 8.32 -5.41
CA LYS A 34 0.44 7.33 -5.91
C LYS A 34 1.00 5.91 -5.94
N GLY A 35 2.29 5.74 -6.23
CA GLY A 35 2.97 4.44 -6.28
C GLY A 35 2.96 3.69 -4.94
N SER A 36 2.74 4.41 -3.84
CA SER A 36 2.51 3.83 -2.50
C SER A 36 1.02 3.63 -2.14
N SER A 37 0.11 4.15 -2.96
CA SER A 37 -1.33 4.29 -2.70
C SER A 37 -2.23 3.46 -3.61
N ASP A 38 -1.75 3.02 -4.77
CA ASP A 38 -2.57 2.27 -5.76
C ASP A 38 -2.62 0.75 -5.50
N PHE A 39 -1.77 0.25 -4.59
CA PHE A 39 -1.83 -1.14 -4.13
C PHE A 39 -2.65 -1.23 -2.84
N GLU A 40 -3.95 -1.45 -2.98
CA GLU A 40 -4.82 -1.80 -1.86
C GLU A 40 -4.83 -3.32 -1.65
N GLY A 41 -4.79 -3.73 -0.39
CA GLY A 41 -5.09 -5.09 0.03
C GLY A 41 -6.28 -5.06 0.99
N ILE A 42 -6.63 -6.21 1.54
CA ILE A 42 -7.78 -6.32 2.46
C ILE A 42 -7.51 -5.76 3.87
N GLY A 43 -6.27 -5.37 4.19
CA GLY A 43 -5.87 -4.89 5.52
C GLY A 43 -5.73 -5.99 6.58
N ALA A 44 -5.15 -7.12 6.18
CA ALA A 44 -4.81 -8.23 7.06
C ALA A 44 -3.32 -8.58 6.94
N VAL A 45 -2.73 -9.03 8.05
CA VAL A 45 -1.38 -9.61 8.09
C VAL A 45 -1.53 -11.11 8.05
N ILE A 46 -0.80 -11.75 7.14
CA ILE A 46 -0.88 -13.19 6.91
C ILE A 46 0.49 -13.85 7.06
N SER A 47 0.49 -15.10 7.50
CA SER A 47 1.68 -15.95 7.52
C SER A 47 1.36 -17.36 7.02
N LYS A 48 2.41 -18.14 6.77
CA LYS A 48 2.29 -19.55 6.42
C LYS A 48 2.52 -20.40 7.66
N LYS A 49 1.52 -21.22 7.98
CA LYS A 49 1.57 -22.26 9.01
C LYS A 49 1.56 -23.62 8.32
N ASP A 50 2.70 -24.30 8.33
CA ASP A 50 2.92 -25.58 7.67
C ASP A 50 2.49 -25.56 6.18
N TYR A 51 1.27 -26.00 5.91
CA TYR A 51 0.70 -26.19 4.56
C TYR A 51 -0.38 -25.17 4.18
N TYR A 52 -0.71 -24.23 5.08
CA TYR A 52 -1.82 -23.28 4.89
C TYR A 52 -1.41 -21.84 5.24
N ILE A 53 -2.19 -20.90 4.71
CA ILE A 53 -2.08 -19.47 5.02
C ILE A 53 -3.02 -19.15 6.19
N GLN A 54 -2.52 -18.42 7.17
CA GLN A 54 -3.25 -18.00 8.36
C GLN A 54 -3.23 -16.48 8.48
N ILE A 55 -4.30 -15.91 9.02
CA ILE A 55 -4.34 -14.50 9.42
C ILE A 55 -3.73 -14.36 10.80
N ASP A 56 -2.68 -13.55 10.92
CA ASP A 56 -2.01 -13.27 12.19
C ASP A 56 -2.51 -11.98 12.83
N GLU A 57 -2.87 -10.97 12.04
CA GLU A 57 -3.44 -9.73 12.55
C GLU A 57 -4.43 -9.12 11.56
N ILE A 58 -5.37 -8.33 12.08
CA ILE A 58 -6.36 -7.60 11.29
C ILE A 58 -6.33 -6.14 11.70
N ILE A 59 -6.18 -5.26 10.70
CA ILE A 59 -6.16 -3.82 10.91
C ILE A 59 -7.61 -3.36 11.17
N LYS A 60 -7.85 -2.71 12.32
CA LYS A 60 -9.19 -2.18 12.65
C LYS A 60 -9.65 -1.18 11.59
N GLY A 61 -10.92 -1.30 11.17
CA GLY A 61 -11.51 -0.43 10.13
C GLY A 61 -11.12 -0.81 8.70
N SER A 62 -10.36 -1.88 8.49
CA SER A 62 -10.05 -2.42 7.16
C SER A 62 -11.23 -3.19 6.54
N PRO A 63 -11.21 -3.47 5.22
CA PRO A 63 -12.15 -4.38 4.59
C PRO A 63 -12.20 -5.76 5.24
N ALA A 64 -11.04 -6.33 5.64
CA ALA A 64 -10.98 -7.60 6.35
C ALA A 64 -11.71 -7.55 7.71
N PHE A 65 -11.55 -6.44 8.44
CA PHE A 65 -12.26 -6.22 9.71
C PHE A 65 -13.78 -6.10 9.51
N ALA A 66 -14.20 -5.34 8.49
CA ALA A 66 -15.61 -5.17 8.15
C ALA A 66 -16.25 -6.49 7.68
N ALA A 67 -15.47 -7.35 7.02
CA ALA A 67 -15.89 -8.70 6.61
C ALA A 67 -15.98 -9.68 7.80
N GLY A 68 -15.56 -9.28 9.00
CA GLY A 68 -15.63 -10.11 10.21
C GLY A 68 -14.57 -11.21 10.26
N LEU A 69 -13.49 -11.10 9.48
CA LEU A 69 -12.35 -11.99 9.61
C LEU A 69 -11.75 -11.85 11.02
N MET A 70 -11.14 -12.92 11.51
CA MET A 70 -10.51 -12.95 12.83
C MET A 70 -9.06 -13.44 12.76
N MET A 71 -8.30 -13.08 13.79
CA MET A 71 -6.98 -13.66 14.02
C MET A 71 -7.09 -15.18 14.12
N LEU A 72 -6.09 -15.89 13.61
CA LEU A 72 -6.00 -17.35 13.52
C LEU A 72 -6.92 -18.00 12.47
N ASP A 73 -7.70 -17.21 11.72
CA ASP A 73 -8.47 -17.76 10.61
C ASP A 73 -7.54 -18.34 9.53
N ARG A 74 -7.97 -19.48 8.99
CA ARG A 74 -7.28 -20.15 7.89
C ARG A 74 -7.86 -19.67 6.56
N VAL A 75 -7.01 -19.11 5.71
CA VAL A 75 -7.37 -18.78 4.34
C VAL A 75 -7.26 -20.05 3.50
N VAL A 76 -8.40 -20.59 3.05
CA VAL A 76 -8.47 -21.85 2.28
C VAL A 76 -8.47 -21.61 0.77
N MET A 77 -8.92 -20.44 0.35
CA MET A 77 -9.07 -20.04 -1.05
C MET A 77 -8.90 -18.53 -1.19
N ILE A 78 -8.27 -18.08 -2.28
CA ILE A 78 -8.19 -16.68 -2.69
C ILE A 78 -8.73 -16.59 -4.12
N GLY A 79 -9.81 -15.83 -4.33
CA GLY A 79 -10.54 -15.84 -5.60
C GLY A 79 -11.05 -17.25 -5.94
N SER A 80 -10.57 -17.83 -7.03
CA SER A 80 -10.86 -19.21 -7.45
C SER A 80 -9.73 -20.21 -7.16
N GLY A 81 -8.61 -19.75 -6.58
CA GLY A 81 -7.42 -20.56 -6.33
C GLY A 81 -7.34 -21.11 -4.90
N LEU A 82 -7.05 -22.40 -4.76
CA LEU A 82 -6.75 -23.00 -3.46
C LEU A 82 -5.42 -22.46 -2.90
N THR A 83 -5.38 -22.15 -1.61
CA THR A 83 -4.16 -21.65 -0.94
C THR A 83 -3.22 -22.74 -0.47
N LYS A 84 -3.65 -24.01 -0.53
CA LYS A 84 -2.86 -25.15 -0.06
C LYS A 84 -1.54 -25.22 -0.82
N GLY A 85 -0.44 -25.16 -0.08
CA GLY A 85 0.92 -25.23 -0.65
C GLY A 85 1.45 -23.91 -1.21
N LEU A 86 0.65 -22.83 -1.25
CA LEU A 86 1.17 -21.50 -1.61
C LEU A 86 2.20 -21.03 -0.59
N ASP A 87 3.14 -20.21 -1.07
CA ASP A 87 3.98 -19.39 -0.21
C ASP A 87 3.27 -18.06 0.14
N VAL A 88 3.72 -17.41 1.23
CA VAL A 88 3.16 -16.14 1.70
C VAL A 88 3.18 -15.09 0.59
N ASN A 89 4.29 -14.98 -0.16
CA ASN A 89 4.43 -14.00 -1.24
C ASN A 89 3.40 -14.23 -2.36
N GLN A 90 3.13 -15.50 -2.70
CA GLN A 90 2.14 -15.85 -3.71
C GLN A 90 0.72 -15.52 -3.25
N ALA A 91 0.41 -15.77 -1.98
CA ALA A 91 -0.88 -15.41 -1.40
C ALA A 91 -1.06 -13.88 -1.35
N VAL A 92 -0.05 -13.13 -0.92
CA VAL A 92 -0.06 -11.65 -0.92
C VAL A 92 -0.29 -11.09 -2.32
N SER A 93 0.39 -11.64 -3.33
CA SER A 93 0.24 -11.21 -4.72
C SER A 93 -1.17 -11.45 -5.28
N GLN A 94 -1.91 -12.43 -4.76
CA GLN A 94 -3.30 -12.69 -5.17
C GLN A 94 -4.32 -11.85 -4.39
N ILE A 95 -3.97 -11.41 -3.17
CA ILE A 95 -4.84 -10.61 -2.30
C ILE A 95 -4.72 -9.12 -2.64
N ARG A 96 -3.53 -8.66 -3.01
CA ARG A 96 -3.31 -7.27 -3.43
C ARG A 96 -3.82 -7.08 -4.85
N GLY A 97 -4.49 -5.96 -5.08
CA GLY A 97 -4.98 -5.58 -6.40
C GLY A 97 -4.96 -4.07 -6.58
N PRO A 98 -5.23 -3.59 -7.80
CA PRO A 98 -5.61 -2.20 -8.00
C PRO A 98 -6.90 -1.91 -7.23
N LYS A 99 -7.00 -0.70 -6.69
CA LYS A 99 -8.18 -0.18 -5.99
C LYS A 99 -9.48 -0.28 -6.80
#